data_AF-A0A848NRY6-F1
#
_entry.id   AF-A0A848NRY6-F1
#
_cell.length_a   1.000
_cell.length_b   1.000
_cell.length_c   1.000
_cell.angle_alpha   90.00
_cell.angle_beta   90.00
_cell.angle_gamma   90.00
#
_symmetry.space_group_name_H-M   'P 1'
#
loop_
_entity.id
_entity.type
_entity.pdbx_description
1 polymer ?
#
loop_
_entity_poly.entity_id
_entity_poly.type
_entity_poly.pdbx_seq_one_letter_code
_entity_poly.pdbx_strand_id
1 'polypeptide(L)'
;MHPSQDFNRLYTSISESIATAIGDIADLDVEHKDGKRELDNMMEKLRAIQVRFDHELVDLQKYAEWDKFTIAFFGETNAGKSTVIESLRILFNEESRRQLLHDNAQDVERFEQAFAEHVNHVRASLSNAYREYAAEIAEIRQSTAALASVLRDESSARIRRKLWLFVIGGVLAGGALAVPLTLLTRGLL
;
A
#
# COMPACT_ATOMS: atom_id res chain seq x y z
N MET A 1 -7.76 38.48 -20.89
CA MET A 1 -9.04 38.69 -20.16
C MET A 1 -8.99 37.77 -18.97
N HIS A 2 -9.12 38.27 -17.74
CA HIS A 2 -9.11 37.44 -16.53
C HIS A 2 -10.57 37.06 -16.19
N PRO A 3 -11.01 35.81 -16.42
CA PRO A 3 -12.42 35.42 -16.29
C PRO A 3 -13.00 35.70 -14.90
N SER A 4 -12.18 35.58 -13.86
CA SER A 4 -12.54 35.87 -12.47
C SER A 4 -12.82 37.37 -12.22
N GLN A 5 -12.13 38.27 -12.91
CA GLN A 5 -12.32 39.71 -12.75
C GLN A 5 -13.62 40.20 -13.40
N ASP A 6 -13.95 39.67 -14.58
CA ASP A 6 -15.20 40.02 -15.27
C ASP A 6 -16.42 39.38 -14.61
N PHE A 7 -16.28 38.16 -14.07
CA PHE A 7 -17.29 37.51 -13.25
C PHE A 7 -17.59 38.33 -11.98
N ASN A 8 -16.56 38.72 -11.22
CA ASN A 8 -16.74 39.53 -10.01
C ASN A 8 -17.45 40.87 -10.30
N ARG A 9 -17.17 41.51 -11.44
CA ARG A 9 -17.85 42.75 -11.84
C ARG A 9 -19.34 42.55 -12.12
N LEU A 10 -19.70 41.52 -12.88
CA LEU A 10 -21.09 41.21 -13.20
C LEU A 10 -21.91 40.93 -11.93
N TYR A 11 -21.34 40.18 -10.99
CA TYR A 11 -22.02 39.83 -9.75
C TYR A 11 -22.11 40.98 -8.75
N THR A 12 -21.04 41.78 -8.63
CA THR A 12 -21.08 43.00 -7.81
C THR A 12 -22.19 43.93 -8.31
N SER A 13 -22.34 44.06 -9.63
CA SER A 13 -23.40 44.85 -10.26
C SER A 13 -24.81 44.31 -9.95
N ILE A 14 -25.00 42.99 -9.90
CA ILE A 14 -26.28 42.36 -9.53
C ILE A 14 -26.59 42.58 -8.04
N SER A 15 -25.62 42.36 -7.13
CA SER A 15 -25.83 42.62 -5.70
C SER A 15 -26.10 44.10 -5.42
N GLU A 16 -25.41 45.02 -6.10
CA GLU A 16 -25.70 46.46 -6.03
C GLU A 16 -27.11 46.79 -6.53
N SER A 17 -27.56 46.15 -7.62
CA SER A 17 -28.92 46.33 -8.16
C SER A 17 -30.00 45.85 -7.18
N ILE A 18 -29.79 44.70 -6.51
CA ILE A 18 -30.69 44.17 -5.48
C ILE A 18 -30.72 45.10 -4.26
N ALA A 19 -29.55 45.58 -3.81
CA ALA A 19 -29.45 46.52 -2.70
C ALA A 19 -30.15 47.85 -3.00
N THR A 20 -30.02 48.35 -4.24
CA THR A 20 -30.70 49.56 -4.70
C THR A 20 -32.22 49.37 -4.70
N ALA A 21 -32.72 48.25 -5.22
CA ALA A 21 -34.16 47.95 -5.20
C ALA A 21 -34.73 47.83 -3.79
N ILE A 22 -33.96 47.30 -2.83
CA ILE A 22 -34.34 47.29 -1.40
C ILE A 22 -34.42 48.71 -0.85
N GLY A 23 -33.49 49.60 -1.21
CA GLY A 23 -33.52 51.02 -0.84
C GLY A 23 -34.74 51.74 -1.40
N ASP A 24 -35.00 51.58 -2.70
CA ASP A 24 -36.13 52.21 -3.38
C ASP A 24 -37.48 51.78 -2.78
N ILE A 25 -37.59 50.52 -2.37
CA ILE A 25 -38.80 49.98 -1.73
C ILE A 25 -38.93 50.46 -0.28
N ALA A 26 -37.81 50.65 0.42
CA ALA A 26 -37.82 51.18 1.79
C ALA A 26 -38.25 52.66 1.86
N ASP A 27 -38.01 53.42 0.79
CA ASP A 27 -38.39 54.83 0.68
C ASP A 27 -39.86 55.05 0.25
N LEU A 28 -40.60 53.98 -0.09
CA LEU A 28 -42.03 54.07 -0.41
C LEU A 28 -42.85 54.29 0.87
N ASP A 29 -43.33 55.52 1.07
CA ASP A 29 -44.27 55.84 2.15
C ASP A 29 -45.70 55.44 1.76
N VAL A 30 -46.24 54.40 2.41
CA VAL A 30 -47.59 53.90 2.18
C VAL A 30 -48.42 54.03 3.46
N GLU A 31 -49.35 54.98 3.46
CA GLU A 31 -50.23 55.28 4.59
C GLU A 31 -51.26 54.17 4.87
N HIS A 32 -51.57 53.32 3.88
CA HIS A 32 -52.58 52.28 3.99
C HIS A 32 -52.02 51.00 4.63
N LYS A 33 -52.65 50.56 5.72
CA LYS A 33 -52.27 49.36 6.52
C LYS A 33 -52.05 48.08 5.71
N ASP A 34 -52.90 47.79 4.71
CA ASP A 34 -52.74 46.59 3.87
C ASP A 34 -51.56 46.74 2.89
N GLY A 35 -51.33 47.96 2.39
CA GLY A 35 -50.19 48.26 1.52
C GLY A 35 -48.86 48.22 2.27
N LYS A 36 -48.84 48.66 3.53
CA LYS A 36 -47.68 48.53 4.42
C LYS A 36 -47.32 47.07 4.68
N ARG A 37 -48.33 46.21 4.87
CA ARG A 37 -48.12 44.77 5.07
C ARG A 37 -47.54 44.08 3.83
N GLU A 38 -47.99 44.44 2.63
CA GLU A 38 -47.41 43.91 1.39
C GLU A 38 -46.00 44.43 1.12
N LEU A 39 -45.70 45.69 1.47
CA LEU A 39 -44.34 46.22 1.44
C LEU A 39 -43.39 45.46 2.36
N ASP A 40 -43.81 45.20 3.61
CA ASP A 40 -43.04 44.42 4.57
C ASP A 40 -42.76 43.00 4.04
N ASN A 41 -43.76 42.34 3.44
CA ASN A 41 -43.61 41.03 2.81
C ASN A 41 -42.63 41.04 1.62
N MET A 42 -42.66 42.09 0.79
CA MET A 42 -41.73 42.25 -0.34
C MET A 42 -40.29 42.48 0.14
N MET A 43 -40.12 43.32 1.17
CA MET A 43 -38.83 43.56 1.82
C MET A 43 -38.24 42.28 2.42
N GLU A 44 -39.04 41.46 3.08
CA GLU A 44 -38.60 40.19 3.65
C GLU A 44 -38.14 39.21 2.55
N LYS A 45 -38.92 39.10 1.46
CA LYS A 45 -38.55 38.25 0.31
C LYS A 45 -37.27 38.72 -0.37
N LEU A 46 -37.10 40.02 -0.58
CA LEU A 46 -35.90 40.58 -1.20
C LEU A 46 -34.65 40.37 -0.35
N ARG A 47 -34.76 40.57 0.97
CA ARG A 47 -33.67 40.27 1.92
C ARG A 47 -33.31 38.78 1.90
N ALA A 48 -34.30 37.90 1.86
CA ALA A 48 -34.05 36.46 1.77
C ALA A 48 -33.35 36.07 0.45
N ILE A 49 -33.71 36.71 -0.67
CA ILE A 49 -33.04 36.52 -1.96
C ILE A 49 -31.59 37.01 -1.89
N GLN A 50 -31.35 38.19 -1.32
CA GLN A 50 -30.00 38.75 -1.17
C GLN A 50 -29.09 37.82 -0.38
N VAL A 51 -29.54 37.36 0.79
CA VAL A 51 -28.76 36.46 1.65
C VAL A 51 -28.43 35.14 0.93
N ARG A 52 -29.40 34.57 0.22
CA ARG A 52 -29.18 33.32 -0.51
C ARG A 52 -28.23 33.51 -1.70
N PHE A 53 -28.37 34.61 -2.43
CA PHE A 53 -27.51 34.97 -3.55
C PHE A 53 -26.06 35.18 -3.10
N ASP A 54 -25.85 35.90 -1.99
CA ASP A 54 -24.51 36.12 -1.43
C ASP A 54 -23.85 34.79 -1.01
N HIS A 55 -24.62 33.87 -0.43
CA HIS A 55 -24.12 32.54 -0.07
C HIS A 55 -23.75 31.71 -1.32
N GLU A 56 -24.62 31.66 -2.32
CA GLU A 56 -24.36 30.95 -3.58
C GLU A 56 -23.12 31.52 -4.30
N LEU A 57 -22.89 32.83 -4.21
CA LEU A 57 -21.72 33.50 -4.77
C LEU A 57 -20.43 33.06 -4.06
N VAL A 58 -20.43 33.01 -2.73
CA VAL A 58 -19.29 32.52 -1.94
C VAL A 58 -18.96 31.06 -2.30
N ASP A 59 -19.98 30.21 -2.44
CA ASP A 59 -19.79 28.82 -2.85
C ASP A 59 -19.24 28.72 -4.28
N LEU A 60 -19.78 29.49 -5.22
CA LEU A 60 -19.29 29.50 -6.59
C LEU A 60 -17.84 30.00 -6.67
N GLN A 61 -17.48 31.03 -5.91
CA GLN A 61 -16.12 31.55 -5.86
C GLN A 61 -15.14 30.53 -5.26
N LYS A 62 -15.60 29.74 -4.28
CA LYS A 62 -14.78 28.75 -3.59
C LYS A 62 -14.60 27.46 -4.39
N TYR A 63 -15.63 27.02 -5.12
CA TYR A 63 -15.66 25.68 -5.72
C TYR A 63 -15.63 25.65 -7.25
N ALA A 64 -15.86 26.77 -7.95
CA ALA A 64 -15.78 26.76 -9.40
C ALA A 64 -14.32 26.84 -9.89
N GLU A 65 -13.93 25.93 -10.78
CA GLU A 65 -12.64 25.95 -11.49
C GLU A 65 -12.67 27.02 -12.60
N TRP A 66 -12.42 28.27 -12.23
CA TRP A 66 -12.34 29.40 -13.19
C TRP A 66 -11.13 29.36 -14.12
N ASP A 67 -10.13 28.54 -13.79
CA ASP A 67 -8.86 28.45 -14.52
C ASP A 67 -8.91 27.47 -15.70
N LYS A 68 -10.01 26.73 -15.83
CA LYS A 68 -10.17 25.70 -16.87
C LYS A 68 -10.99 26.22 -18.03
N PHE A 69 -10.31 26.47 -19.15
CA PHE A 69 -10.98 26.80 -20.40
C PHE A 69 -11.83 25.61 -20.88
N THR A 70 -13.16 25.76 -20.80
CA THR A 70 -14.13 24.71 -21.12
C THR A 70 -14.84 25.04 -22.42
N ILE A 71 -14.76 24.13 -23.40
CA ILE A 71 -15.54 24.21 -24.64
C ILE A 71 -16.64 23.14 -24.59
N ALA A 72 -17.89 23.54 -24.79
CA ALA A 72 -19.02 22.64 -24.90
C ALA A 72 -19.49 22.55 -26.38
N PHE A 73 -19.62 21.33 -26.90
CA PHE A 73 -20.09 21.06 -28.26
C PHE A 73 -21.55 20.60 -28.25
N PHE A 74 -22.45 21.40 -28.80
CA PHE A 74 -23.88 21.08 -28.93
C PHE A 74 -24.25 20.80 -30.40
N GLY A 75 -25.20 19.90 -30.64
CA GLY A 75 -25.70 19.56 -31.97
C GLY A 75 -26.36 18.17 -32.02
N GLU A 76 -27.08 17.86 -33.10
CA GLU A 76 -27.74 16.57 -33.31
C GLU A 76 -26.74 15.41 -33.54
N THR A 77 -27.19 14.17 -33.41
CA THR A 77 -26.37 12.98 -33.77
C THR A 77 -25.92 13.11 -35.22
N ASN A 78 -24.66 12.73 -35.50
CA ASN A 78 -24.06 12.82 -36.84
C ASN A 78 -23.75 14.25 -37.36
N ALA A 79 -23.89 15.30 -36.55
CA ALA A 79 -23.46 16.67 -36.92
C ALA A 79 -21.93 16.88 -36.95
N GLY A 80 -21.12 15.81 -36.83
CA GLY A 80 -19.67 15.89 -36.85
C GLY A 80 -19.00 16.33 -35.54
N LYS A 81 -19.74 16.39 -34.41
CA LYS A 81 -19.18 16.79 -33.10
C LYS A 81 -17.94 16.00 -32.71
N SER A 82 -17.97 14.67 -32.89
CA SER A 82 -16.82 13.79 -32.60
C SER A 82 -15.62 14.10 -33.50
N THR A 83 -15.84 14.42 -34.77
CA THR A 83 -14.77 14.77 -35.72
C THR A 83 -14.08 16.07 -35.34
N VAL A 84 -14.82 17.07 -34.87
CA VAL A 84 -14.24 18.35 -34.43
C VAL A 84 -13.42 18.16 -33.16
N ILE A 85 -13.94 17.40 -32.19
CA ILE A 85 -13.20 17.06 -30.96
C ILE A 85 -11.89 16.35 -31.30
N GLU A 86 -11.94 15.37 -32.20
CA GLU A 86 -10.75 14.61 -32.60
C GLU A 86 -9.75 15.47 -33.38
N SER A 87 -10.24 16.35 -34.27
CA SER A 87 -9.38 17.28 -35.00
C SER A 87 -8.63 18.22 -34.04
N LEU A 88 -9.30 18.71 -32.99
CA LEU A 88 -8.67 19.54 -31.96
C LEU A 88 -7.64 18.75 -31.16
N ARG A 89 -7.94 17.49 -30.79
CA ARG A 89 -6.97 16.61 -30.11
C ARG A 89 -5.70 16.42 -30.94
N ILE A 90 -5.84 16.14 -32.23
CA ILE A 90 -4.70 15.98 -33.14
C ILE A 90 -3.93 17.30 -33.27
N LEU A 91 -4.64 18.41 -33.50
CA LEU A 91 -4.03 19.72 -33.73
C LEU A 91 -3.22 20.21 -32.52
N PHE A 92 -3.69 19.95 -31.31
CA PHE A 92 -2.98 20.32 -30.08
C PHE A 92 -2.05 19.22 -29.54
N ASN A 93 -1.86 18.14 -30.31
CA ASN A 93 -0.97 17.01 -30.00
C ASN A 93 -1.20 16.31 -28.64
N GLU A 94 -2.25 16.68 -27.90
CA GLU A 94 -2.68 16.18 -26.59
C GLU A 94 -1.51 15.71 -25.68
N GLU A 95 -0.41 16.47 -25.68
CA GLU A 95 0.90 15.99 -25.20
C GLU A 95 0.84 15.56 -23.74
N SER A 96 0.14 16.32 -22.90
CA SER A 96 -0.05 15.99 -21.49
C SER A 96 -0.73 14.64 -21.29
N ARG A 97 -1.70 14.25 -22.13
CA ARG A 97 -2.34 12.93 -22.04
C ARG A 97 -1.38 11.84 -22.50
N ARG A 98 -0.61 12.09 -23.56
CA ARG A 98 0.40 11.13 -24.05
C ARG A 98 1.50 10.90 -23.02
N GLN A 99 1.97 11.97 -22.38
CA GLN A 99 2.97 11.91 -21.32
C GLN A 99 2.45 11.13 -20.12
N LEU A 100 1.22 11.43 -19.65
CA LEU A 100 0.61 10.71 -18.55
C LEU A 100 0.46 9.20 -18.82
N LEU A 101 0.09 8.83 -20.05
CA LEU A 101 0.02 7.42 -20.45
C LEU A 101 1.40 6.75 -20.50
N HIS A 102 2.42 7.47 -20.94
CA HIS A 102 3.79 6.98 -20.99
C HIS A 102 4.38 6.80 -19.58
N ASP A 103 4.21 7.77 -18.71
CA ASP A 103 4.69 7.73 -17.32
C ASP A 103 4.05 6.57 -16.56
N ASN A 104 2.74 6.38 -16.70
CA ASN A 104 2.04 5.23 -16.12
C ASN A 104 2.57 3.88 -16.63
N ALA A 105 2.94 3.78 -17.91
CA ALA A 105 3.50 2.56 -18.47
C ALA A 105 4.89 2.26 -17.88
N GLN A 106 5.72 3.29 -17.69
CA GLN A 106 7.04 3.16 -17.06
C GLN A 106 6.93 2.75 -15.59
N ASP A 107 5.94 3.28 -14.86
CA ASP A 107 5.71 2.91 -13.46
C ASP A 107 5.37 1.42 -13.32
N VAL A 108 4.53 0.88 -14.21
CA VAL A 108 4.19 -0.55 -14.22
C VAL A 108 5.44 -1.42 -14.40
N GLU A 109 6.29 -1.10 -15.37
CA GLU A 109 7.53 -1.86 -15.62
C GLU A 109 8.48 -1.80 -14.42
N ARG A 110 8.61 -0.62 -13.80
CA ARG A 110 9.43 -0.43 -12.60
C ARG A 110 8.92 -1.27 -11.43
N PHE A 111 7.61 -1.35 -11.23
CA PHE A 111 7.02 -2.18 -10.18
C PHE A 111 7.26 -3.67 -10.42
N GLU A 112 7.13 -4.15 -11.66
CA GLU A 112 7.40 -5.54 -12.00
C GLU A 112 8.86 -5.92 -11.72
N GLN A 113 9.81 -5.06 -12.09
CA GLN A 113 11.23 -5.27 -11.83
C GLN A 113 11.54 -5.32 -10.32
N ALA A 114 11.07 -4.33 -9.56
CA ALA A 114 11.28 -4.29 -8.11
C ALA A 114 10.66 -5.49 -7.39
N PHE A 115 9.49 -5.93 -7.85
CA PHE A 115 8.83 -7.12 -7.30
C PHE A 115 9.61 -8.40 -7.60
N ALA A 116 10.09 -8.57 -8.84
CA ALA A 116 10.91 -9.71 -9.24
C ALA A 116 12.22 -9.78 -8.44
N GLU A 117 12.90 -8.65 -8.23
CA GLU A 117 14.08 -8.57 -7.37
C GLU A 117 13.77 -9.01 -5.93
N HIS A 118 12.67 -8.52 -5.36
CA HIS A 118 12.27 -8.88 -4.01
C HIS A 118 11.98 -10.38 -3.85
N VAL A 119 11.25 -10.97 -4.81
CA VAL A 119 10.97 -12.42 -4.83
C VAL A 119 12.26 -13.22 -4.92
N ASN A 120 13.19 -12.81 -5.79
CA ASN A 120 14.49 -13.48 -5.92
C ASN A 120 15.32 -13.38 -4.65
N HIS A 121 15.31 -12.22 -3.99
CA HIS A 121 16.00 -12.01 -2.73
C HIS A 121 15.43 -12.91 -1.62
N VAL A 122 14.10 -12.95 -1.45
CA VAL A 122 13.44 -13.82 -0.48
C VAL A 122 13.76 -15.29 -0.75
N ARG A 123 13.70 -15.71 -2.01
CA ARG A 123 14.04 -17.09 -2.41
C ARG A 123 15.48 -17.43 -2.06
N ALA A 124 16.42 -16.53 -2.34
CA ALA A 124 17.83 -16.72 -2.03
C ALA A 124 18.08 -16.79 -0.53
N SER A 125 17.49 -15.88 0.24
CA SER A 125 17.57 -15.86 1.71
C SER A 125 17.06 -17.16 2.33
N LEU A 126 15.87 -17.62 1.88
CA LEU A 126 15.29 -18.87 2.35
C LEU A 126 16.16 -20.08 2.01
N SER A 127 16.69 -20.14 0.79
CA SER A 127 17.61 -21.20 0.36
C SER A 127 18.88 -21.25 1.23
N ASN A 128 19.45 -20.08 1.55
CA ASN A 128 20.62 -19.98 2.41
C ASN A 128 20.30 -20.47 3.84
N ALA A 129 19.18 -20.02 4.42
CA ALA A 129 18.75 -20.49 5.74
C ALA A 129 18.57 -22.01 5.79
N TYR A 130 17.95 -22.61 4.76
CA TYR A 130 17.82 -24.07 4.68
C TYR A 130 19.18 -24.79 4.65
N ARG A 131 20.16 -24.24 3.92
CA ARG A 131 21.51 -24.83 3.85
C ARG A 131 22.25 -24.74 5.19
N GLU A 132 22.10 -23.62 5.90
CA GLU A 132 22.69 -23.41 7.23
C GLU A 132 22.11 -24.39 8.25
N TYR A 133 20.78 -24.48 8.35
CA TYR A 133 20.13 -25.47 9.23
C TYR A 133 20.50 -26.92 8.89
N ALA A 134 20.62 -27.25 7.60
CA ALA A 134 21.05 -28.59 7.19
C ALA A 134 22.48 -28.90 7.64
N ALA A 135 23.38 -27.92 7.60
CA ALA A 135 24.76 -28.06 8.08
C ALA A 135 24.80 -28.24 9.60
N GLU A 136 24.07 -27.43 10.36
CA GLU A 136 23.98 -27.56 11.83
C GLU A 136 23.44 -28.94 12.24
N ILE A 137 22.39 -29.42 11.58
CA ILE A 137 21.82 -30.76 11.86
C ILE A 137 22.85 -31.86 11.58
N ALA A 138 23.66 -31.73 10.53
CA ALA A 138 24.71 -32.70 10.21
C ALA A 138 25.80 -32.71 11.30
N GLU A 139 26.21 -31.53 11.78
CA GLU A 139 27.20 -31.40 12.86
C GLU A 139 26.70 -31.97 14.19
N ILE A 140 25.45 -31.69 14.56
CA ILE A 140 24.81 -32.26 15.76
C ILE A 140 24.78 -33.79 15.67
N ARG A 141 24.42 -34.35 14.50
CA ARG A 141 24.43 -35.81 14.28
C ARG A 141 25.83 -36.40 14.44
N GLN A 142 26.84 -35.76 13.89
CA GLN A 142 28.23 -36.20 14.01
C GLN A 142 28.70 -36.18 15.47
N SER A 143 28.41 -35.10 16.19
CA SER A 143 28.74 -34.96 17.62
C SER A 143 28.04 -36.02 18.47
N THR A 144 26.77 -36.30 18.17
CA THR A 144 25.99 -37.36 18.84
C THR A 144 26.59 -38.75 18.58
N ALA A 145 27.03 -39.02 17.35
CA ALA A 145 27.69 -40.28 16.99
C ALA A 145 29.05 -40.44 17.69
N ALA A 146 29.83 -39.36 17.80
CA ALA A 146 31.08 -39.34 18.55
C ALA A 146 30.86 -39.57 20.05
N LEU A 147 29.84 -38.94 20.65
CA LEU A 147 29.48 -39.20 22.04
C LEU A 147 29.05 -40.65 22.28
N ALA A 148 28.26 -41.22 21.36
CA ALA A 148 27.83 -42.61 21.43
C ALA A 148 29.01 -43.59 21.37
N SER A 149 30.04 -43.30 20.57
CA SER A 149 31.25 -44.14 20.50
C SER A 149 32.09 -44.04 21.77
N VAL A 150 32.24 -42.84 22.35
CA VAL A 150 32.93 -42.62 23.64
C VAL A 150 32.22 -43.38 24.77
N LEU A 151 30.89 -43.27 24.88
CA LEU A 151 30.11 -44.01 25.88
C LEU A 151 30.22 -45.53 25.71
N ARG A 152 30.30 -46.01 24.46
CA ARG A 152 30.50 -47.44 24.17
C ARG A 152 31.91 -47.91 24.58
N ASP A 153 32.94 -47.10 24.35
CA ASP A 153 34.29 -47.45 24.79
C ASP A 153 34.41 -47.39 26.31
N GLU A 154 33.81 -46.41 26.98
CA GLU A 154 33.84 -46.27 28.44
C GLU A 154 33.04 -47.38 29.17
N SER A 155 31.88 -47.77 28.64
CA SER A 155 31.12 -48.92 29.16
C SER A 155 31.89 -50.23 28.99
N SER A 156 32.57 -50.42 27.85
CA SER A 156 33.46 -51.56 27.64
C SER A 156 34.71 -51.51 28.52
N ALA A 157 35.24 -50.33 28.83
CA ALA A 157 36.35 -50.13 29.76
C ALA A 157 35.95 -50.43 31.22
N ARG A 158 34.72 -50.10 31.64
CA ARG A 158 34.16 -50.49 32.95
C ARG A 158 33.96 -52.00 33.06
N ILE A 159 33.43 -52.64 32.01
CA ILE A 159 33.27 -54.11 31.97
C ILE A 159 34.65 -54.78 32.02
N ARG A 160 35.61 -54.30 31.22
CA ARG A 160 37.00 -54.79 31.25
C ARG A 160 37.66 -54.57 32.61
N ARG A 161 37.50 -53.41 33.26
CA ARG A 161 38.03 -53.17 34.62
C ARG A 161 37.40 -54.08 35.68
N LYS A 162 36.07 -54.31 35.63
CA LYS A 162 35.41 -55.30 36.50
C LYS A 162 35.93 -56.71 36.24
N LEU A 163 36.09 -57.09 34.97
CA LEU A 163 36.60 -58.41 34.59
C LEU A 163 38.05 -58.61 35.04
N TRP A 164 38.92 -57.60 34.87
CA TRP A 164 40.30 -57.63 35.37
C TRP A 164 40.36 -57.69 36.90
N LEU A 165 39.47 -56.99 37.62
CA LEU A 165 39.36 -57.12 39.08
C LEU A 165 38.93 -58.53 39.50
N PHE A 166 38.03 -59.18 38.76
CA PHE A 166 37.67 -60.59 38.99
C PHE A 166 38.80 -61.56 38.65
N VAL A 167 39.59 -61.31 37.60
CA VAL A 167 40.73 -62.16 37.23
C VAL A 167 41.87 -62.04 38.26
N ILE A 168 42.21 -60.82 38.69
CA ILE A 168 43.25 -60.62 39.72
C ILE A 168 42.78 -61.16 41.08
N GLY A 169 41.50 -60.97 41.44
CA GLY A 169 40.92 -61.54 42.65
C GLY A 169 40.79 -63.07 42.62
N GLY A 170 40.47 -63.65 41.46
CA GLY A 170 40.34 -65.10 41.27
C GLY A 170 41.68 -65.84 41.25
N VAL A 171 42.73 -65.24 40.67
CA VAL A 171 44.09 -65.81 40.64
C VAL A 171 44.71 -65.91 42.04
N LEU A 172 44.33 -65.04 42.98
CA LEU A 172 44.81 -65.14 44.37
C LEU A 172 44.11 -66.24 45.18
N ALA A 173 42.94 -66.72 44.77
CA ALA A 173 42.13 -67.66 45.55
C ALA A 173 42.12 -69.12 45.03
N GLY A 174 42.59 -69.39 43.81
CA GLY A 174 42.54 -70.75 43.26
C GLY A 174 43.61 -71.02 42.21
N GLY A 175 44.54 -71.91 42.53
CA GLY A 175 45.47 -72.45 41.55
C GLY A 175 44.77 -73.31 40.48
N ALA A 176 45.36 -73.30 39.28
CA ALA A 176 45.14 -74.17 38.12
C ALA A 176 44.21 -73.67 36.99
N LEU A 177 44.81 -73.69 35.79
CA LEU A 177 44.24 -73.64 34.43
C LEU A 177 43.86 -72.27 33.85
N ALA A 178 44.89 -71.51 33.46
CA ALA A 178 44.79 -70.60 32.31
C ALA A 178 44.97 -71.41 31.02
N VAL A 179 43.99 -71.37 30.11
CA VAL A 179 44.15 -71.77 28.70
C VAL A 179 43.87 -70.52 27.84
N PRO A 180 44.79 -70.12 26.95
CA PRO A 180 44.61 -68.92 26.12
C PRO A 180 43.60 -69.21 25.00
N LEU A 181 42.50 -68.44 24.97
CA LEU A 181 41.50 -68.51 23.92
C LEU A 181 41.96 -67.69 22.68
N THR A 182 43.01 -68.16 22.00
CA THR A 182 43.50 -67.59 20.73
C THR A 182 43.63 -68.62 19.61
N LEU A 183 42.91 -69.74 19.69
CA LEU A 183 42.98 -70.85 18.71
C LEU A 183 41.63 -71.23 18.07
N LEU A 184 40.76 -70.25 17.83
CA LEU A 184 39.52 -70.43 17.05
C LEU A 184 39.43 -69.44 15.89
N THR A 185 40.50 -69.35 15.10
CA THR A 185 40.41 -68.90 13.71
C THR A 185 41.16 -69.88 12.82
N ARG A 186 40.45 -70.42 11.81
CA ARG A 186 40.86 -71.28 10.68
C ARG A 186 40.77 -72.79 10.89
N GLY A 187 39.65 -73.37 10.44
CA GLY A 187 39.56 -74.80 10.22
C GLY A 187 38.17 -75.35 9.93
N LEU A 188 37.33 -74.72 9.09
CA LEU A 188 36.30 -75.44 8.31
C LEU A 188 35.74 -74.55 7.21
N LEU A 189 35.55 -75.17 6.04
CA LEU A 189 34.70 -74.72 4.93
C LEU A 189 33.32 -74.25 5.41
#